data_AF-A0A0P9K4P6-F1
#
_entry.id   AF-A0A0P9K4P6-F1
#
_cell.length_a   1.000
_cell.length_b   1.000
_cell.length_c   1.000
_cell.angle_alpha   90.00
_cell.angle_beta   90.00
_cell.angle_gamma   90.00
#
_symmetry.space_group_name_H-M   'P 1'
#
loop_
_entity.id
_entity.type
_entity.pdbx_description
1 polymer ?
#
loop_
_entity_poly.entity_id
_entity_poly.type
_entity_poly.pdbx_seq_one_letter_code
_entity_poly.pdbx_strand_id
1 'polypeptide(L)'
;MKYLIVFCLLISSGCSSIIANKITKSEDIQGNINLSAKEIDVCGNANNCTKVYQADGYSHTMVFNLDFGSSKQTWLYQSKFAEKIEEKPLEGEIVYVFAGYSQPFKLLTQFQDWLTQVTGAEVFIVPSANNESTFRFGMSYVEPIAQYIRKENKKVHLIGFSMGAVPAQQIAMQIENSSLHLIAPMTNFETSLNAFREYYLSSVDRYFFGQEEVKEAADIVIERAELKGRELDIIGNLKESHNKAFVYISPEDIVVADNRWSEFDHPNVHVYNYSNMMHEVIVMLMNQQLKFDLVSNLTSEEYISKNNKFLGTICEAKDRNCINNYTQLETELSE
;
A
#
# COMPACT_ATOMS: atom_id res chain seq x y z
N MET A 1 5.13 12.83 -48.05
CA MET A 1 5.99 12.16 -47.05
C MET A 1 6.22 13.00 -45.80
N LYS A 2 6.70 14.27 -45.88
CA LYS A 2 6.86 15.15 -44.69
C LYS A 2 5.58 15.35 -43.86
N TYR A 3 4.42 15.53 -44.51
CA TYR A 3 3.13 15.72 -43.80
C TYR A 3 2.55 14.43 -43.20
N LEU A 4 2.94 13.25 -43.71
CA LEU A 4 2.49 11.96 -43.19
C LEU A 4 3.21 11.63 -41.87
N ILE A 5 4.49 12.00 -41.77
CA ILE A 5 5.31 11.82 -40.57
C ILE A 5 4.82 12.75 -39.44
N VAL A 6 4.47 14.01 -39.75
CA VAL A 6 3.91 14.95 -38.76
C VAL A 6 2.53 14.48 -38.27
N PHE A 7 1.69 13.93 -39.15
CA PHE A 7 0.38 13.39 -38.75
C PHE A 7 0.52 12.13 -37.89
N CYS A 8 1.46 11.22 -38.21
CA CYS A 8 1.76 10.05 -37.37
C CYS A 8 2.33 10.44 -35.99
N LEU A 9 3.21 11.45 -35.92
CA LEU A 9 3.74 11.97 -34.64
C LEU A 9 2.67 12.68 -33.78
N LEU A 10 1.70 13.34 -34.42
CA LEU A 10 0.57 13.96 -33.71
C LEU A 10 -0.44 12.91 -33.20
N ILE A 11 -0.59 11.78 -33.91
CA ILE A 11 -1.45 10.68 -33.46
C ILE A 11 -0.78 9.91 -32.31
N SER A 12 0.52 9.66 -32.35
CA SER A 12 1.24 8.96 -31.26
C SER A 12 1.25 9.78 -29.97
N SER A 13 1.59 11.07 -30.03
CA SER A 13 1.52 11.98 -28.87
C SER A 13 0.10 12.11 -28.28
N GLY A 14 -0.93 11.96 -29.12
CA GLY A 14 -2.33 11.90 -28.71
C GLY A 14 -2.68 10.64 -27.93
N CYS A 15 -2.19 9.46 -28.35
CA CYS A 15 -2.41 8.19 -27.65
C CYS A 15 -1.74 8.18 -26.26
N SER A 16 -0.48 8.58 -26.17
CA SER A 16 0.27 8.68 -24.91
C SER A 16 -0.40 9.64 -23.92
N SER A 17 -0.92 10.77 -24.41
CA SER A 17 -1.70 11.72 -23.59
C SER A 17 -3.03 11.16 -23.10
N ILE A 18 -3.71 10.31 -23.88
CA ILE A 18 -4.95 9.63 -23.47
C ILE A 18 -4.66 8.61 -22.37
N ILE A 19 -3.60 7.80 -22.52
CA ILE A 19 -3.16 6.85 -21.50
C ILE A 19 -2.83 7.62 -20.20
N ALA A 20 -2.03 8.69 -20.29
CA ALA A 20 -1.69 9.54 -19.16
C ALA A 20 -2.93 10.08 -18.43
N ASN A 21 -3.95 10.51 -19.17
CA ASN A 21 -5.22 10.96 -18.57
C ASN A 21 -6.03 9.84 -17.90
N LYS A 22 -6.01 8.61 -18.46
CA LYS A 22 -6.67 7.47 -17.82
C LYS A 22 -5.99 7.12 -16.50
N ILE A 23 -4.66 7.17 -16.45
CA ILE A 23 -3.89 6.88 -15.24
C ILE A 23 -4.19 7.91 -14.14
N THR A 24 -4.19 9.21 -14.46
CA THR A 24 -4.38 10.26 -13.45
C THR A 24 -5.82 10.38 -12.95
N LYS A 25 -6.80 9.80 -13.64
CA LYS A 25 -8.23 9.88 -13.32
C LYS A 25 -8.87 8.53 -12.99
N SER A 26 -8.09 7.49 -12.70
CA SER A 26 -8.68 6.22 -12.29
C SER A 26 -9.55 6.44 -11.05
N GLU A 27 -10.82 6.05 -11.13
CA GLU A 27 -11.63 5.90 -9.93
C GLU A 27 -11.07 4.77 -9.09
N ASP A 28 -11.27 4.85 -7.78
CA ASP A 28 -11.07 3.69 -6.90
C ASP A 28 -11.97 2.56 -7.40
N ILE A 29 -11.52 1.31 -7.22
CA ILE A 29 -12.35 0.15 -7.51
C ILE A 29 -13.60 0.23 -6.61
N GLN A 30 -14.74 0.61 -7.19
CA GLN A 30 -16.00 0.77 -6.47
C GLN A 30 -16.45 -0.60 -5.94
N GLY A 31 -16.42 -0.74 -4.62
CA GLY A 31 -17.01 -1.84 -3.88
C GLY A 31 -18.36 -1.43 -3.29
N ASN A 32 -19.35 -2.30 -3.36
CA ASN A 32 -20.70 -2.04 -2.87
C ASN A 32 -20.76 -2.15 -1.34
N ILE A 33 -20.31 -1.12 -0.59
CA ILE A 33 -20.13 -1.25 0.87
C ILE A 33 -20.44 0.03 1.63
N ASN A 34 -21.26 -0.15 2.67
CA ASN A 34 -21.76 0.80 3.63
C ASN A 34 -20.90 0.71 4.93
N LEU A 35 -19.60 0.98 4.84
CA LEU A 35 -18.73 1.14 6.02
C LEU A 35 -18.53 2.64 6.22
N SER A 36 -19.02 3.19 7.34
CA SER A 36 -18.72 4.57 7.69
C SER A 36 -17.22 4.66 7.98
N ALA A 37 -16.54 5.52 7.25
CA ALA A 37 -15.25 6.01 7.66
C ALA A 37 -15.41 7.46 8.04
N LYS A 38 -14.82 7.81 9.17
CA LYS A 38 -14.69 9.18 9.60
C LYS A 38 -13.59 9.83 8.78
N GLU A 39 -13.95 10.89 8.08
CA GLU A 39 -13.00 11.78 7.45
C GLU A 39 -12.41 12.73 8.51
N ILE A 40 -11.09 12.90 8.49
CA ILE A 40 -10.33 13.69 9.45
C ILE A 40 -9.41 14.63 8.68
N ASP A 41 -9.50 15.92 8.99
CA ASP A 41 -8.60 16.92 8.45
C ASP A 41 -7.28 16.92 9.24
N VAL A 42 -6.19 16.60 8.55
CA VAL A 42 -4.82 16.69 9.06
C VAL A 42 -4.16 17.94 8.51
N CYS A 43 -3.92 18.91 9.39
CA CYS A 43 -3.49 20.24 9.02
C CYS A 43 -2.10 20.58 9.57
N GLY A 44 -1.18 20.88 8.66
CA GLY A 44 0.09 21.52 8.99
C GLY A 44 -0.10 23.00 9.36
N ASN A 45 -1.07 23.67 8.76
CA ASN A 45 -1.56 25.00 9.14
C ASN A 45 -2.96 25.23 8.54
N ALA A 46 -3.57 26.39 8.80
CA ALA A 46 -4.95 26.69 8.36
C ALA A 46 -5.17 26.61 6.83
N ASN A 47 -4.11 26.74 6.02
CA ASN A 47 -4.19 26.73 4.56
C ASN A 47 -3.56 25.47 3.95
N ASN A 48 -3.07 24.54 4.76
CA ASN A 48 -2.35 23.35 4.32
C ASN A 48 -2.86 22.13 5.08
N CYS A 49 -3.97 21.59 4.59
CA CYS A 49 -4.67 20.46 5.17
C CYS A 49 -4.85 19.37 4.12
N THR A 50 -4.90 18.13 4.59
CA THR A 50 -5.31 17.00 3.77
C THR A 50 -6.26 16.10 4.53
N LYS A 51 -7.02 15.31 3.79
CA LYS A 51 -8.01 14.38 4.34
C LYS A 51 -7.36 13.02 4.53
N VAL A 52 -7.47 12.52 5.75
CA VAL A 52 -7.19 11.12 6.09
C VAL A 52 -8.48 10.49 6.62
N TYR A 53 -8.49 9.17 6.69
CA TYR A 53 -9.68 8.42 7.06
C TYR A 53 -9.38 7.48 8.21
N GLN A 54 -10.41 7.26 9.02
CA GLN A 54 -10.41 6.24 10.07
C GLN A 54 -11.72 5.46 10.00
N ALA A 55 -11.66 4.13 9.97
CA ALA A 55 -12.85 3.29 10.07
C ALA A 55 -13.67 3.60 11.34
N ASP A 56 -14.99 3.65 11.20
CA ASP A 56 -15.94 3.92 12.30
C ASP A 56 -16.41 2.59 12.90
N GLY A 57 -15.80 2.23 14.03
CA GLY A 57 -16.05 0.95 14.72
C GLY A 57 -15.06 -0.16 14.36
N TYR A 58 -15.03 -1.21 15.18
CA TYR A 58 -14.14 -2.37 15.00
C TYR A 58 -14.94 -3.60 14.61
N SER A 59 -14.53 -4.28 13.54
CA SER A 59 -15.04 -5.63 13.31
C SER A 59 -14.28 -6.68 14.14
N HIS A 60 -15.03 -7.43 14.95
CA HIS A 60 -14.49 -8.57 15.70
C HIS A 60 -14.30 -9.82 14.85
N THR A 61 -14.73 -9.81 13.59
CA THR A 61 -14.49 -10.88 12.62
C THR A 61 -14.21 -10.23 11.27
N MET A 62 -13.15 -10.65 10.58
CA MET A 62 -12.87 -10.24 9.21
C MET A 62 -12.71 -11.46 8.34
N VAL A 63 -13.45 -11.45 7.23
CA VAL A 63 -13.31 -12.41 6.15
C VAL A 63 -12.94 -11.60 4.92
N PHE A 64 -11.71 -11.76 4.46
CA PHE A 64 -11.23 -11.14 3.24
C PHE A 64 -10.96 -12.23 2.21
N ASN A 65 -11.51 -12.07 1.01
CA ASN A 65 -11.36 -13.04 -0.06
C ASN A 65 -10.62 -12.37 -1.22
N LEU A 66 -9.60 -13.06 -1.72
CA LEU A 66 -8.86 -12.69 -2.91
C LEU A 66 -9.02 -13.79 -3.96
N ASP A 67 -9.48 -13.41 -5.14
CA ASP A 67 -9.71 -14.31 -6.27
C ASP A 67 -8.63 -14.08 -7.33
N PHE A 68 -7.92 -15.13 -7.70
CA PHE A 68 -6.86 -15.15 -8.72
C PHE A 68 -7.31 -15.91 -9.99
N GLY A 69 -8.63 -16.03 -10.21
CA GLY A 69 -9.25 -16.76 -11.31
C GLY A 69 -9.17 -18.29 -11.17
N SER A 70 -7.95 -18.83 -10.97
CA SER A 70 -7.70 -20.28 -10.83
C SER A 70 -7.56 -20.75 -9.38
N SER A 71 -7.27 -19.82 -8.46
CA SER A 71 -7.21 -20.03 -7.02
C SER A 71 -7.92 -18.90 -6.30
N LYS A 72 -8.33 -19.14 -5.06
CA LYS A 72 -8.94 -18.14 -4.19
C LYS A 72 -8.31 -18.32 -2.83
N GLN A 73 -7.87 -17.23 -2.23
CA GLN A 73 -7.38 -17.22 -0.85
C GLN A 73 -8.37 -16.48 0.03
N THR A 74 -8.51 -16.93 1.26
CA THR A 74 -9.37 -16.32 2.26
C THR A 74 -8.55 -16.05 3.51
N TRP A 75 -8.42 -14.78 3.88
CA TRP A 75 -7.95 -14.41 5.20
C TRP A 75 -9.14 -14.38 6.16
N LEU A 76 -9.04 -15.20 7.20
CA LEU A 76 -9.96 -15.29 8.31
C LEU A 76 -9.29 -14.70 9.54
N TYR A 77 -9.92 -13.68 10.11
CA TYR A 77 -9.52 -13.08 11.37
C TYR A 77 -10.74 -12.99 12.29
N GLN A 78 -10.53 -13.20 13.57
CA GLN A 78 -11.55 -13.12 14.58
C GLN A 78 -10.90 -12.65 15.86
N SER A 79 -11.33 -11.51 16.35
CA SER A 79 -10.87 -10.94 17.59
C SER A 79 -11.56 -11.54 18.80
N LYS A 80 -12.59 -12.39 18.65
CA LYS A 80 -13.21 -13.10 19.79
C LYS A 80 -12.24 -14.10 20.44
N PHE A 81 -11.13 -14.43 19.79
CA PHE A 81 -9.96 -15.07 20.43
C PHE A 81 -9.24 -14.15 21.44
N ALA A 82 -9.69 -12.90 21.60
CA ALA A 82 -9.19 -11.98 22.59
C ALA A 82 -9.78 -12.29 23.98
N GLU A 83 -9.09 -13.16 24.71
CA GLU A 83 -8.53 -12.66 25.98
C GLU A 83 -8.01 -11.25 25.69
N LYS A 84 -8.42 -10.22 26.46
CA LYS A 84 -7.92 -8.86 26.25
C LYS A 84 -6.43 -8.97 25.97
N ILE A 85 -5.99 -8.50 24.80
CA ILE A 85 -4.58 -8.23 24.59
C ILE A 85 -4.23 -7.26 25.72
N GLU A 86 -3.63 -7.79 26.79
CA GLU A 86 -3.36 -7.01 28.00
C GLU A 86 -2.30 -5.95 27.70
N GLU A 87 -1.44 -6.23 26.73
CA GLU A 87 -0.35 -5.37 26.30
C GLU A 87 -0.64 -4.77 24.91
N LYS A 88 -0.84 -3.45 24.87
CA LYS A 88 -1.00 -2.66 23.66
C LYS A 88 0.33 -1.98 23.32
N PRO A 89 1.23 -2.65 22.56
CA PRO A 89 2.64 -2.24 22.45
C PRO A 89 2.84 -0.87 21.80
N LEU A 90 1.86 -0.39 21.02
CA LEU A 90 1.89 0.90 20.33
C LEU A 90 0.82 1.87 20.84
N GLU A 91 0.29 1.68 22.05
CA GLU A 91 -0.65 2.62 22.65
C GLU A 91 -0.01 4.01 22.77
N GLY A 92 -0.70 5.03 22.22
CA GLY A 92 -0.19 6.41 22.16
C GLY A 92 0.70 6.73 20.97
N GLU A 93 1.03 5.73 20.13
CA GLU A 93 1.73 5.90 18.85
C GLU A 93 0.75 5.97 17.67
N ILE A 94 1.19 6.53 16.55
CA ILE A 94 0.36 6.70 15.34
C ILE A 94 0.91 5.86 14.19
N VAL A 95 0.02 5.21 13.44
CA VAL A 95 0.33 4.52 12.19
C VAL A 95 -0.40 5.22 11.04
N TYR A 96 0.33 5.68 10.02
CA TYR A 96 -0.25 6.13 8.76
C TYR A 96 -0.11 5.02 7.71
N VAL A 97 -1.21 4.64 7.08
CA VAL A 97 -1.27 3.66 6.00
C VAL A 97 -1.56 4.37 4.69
N PHE A 98 -0.58 4.38 3.79
CA PHE A 98 -0.67 5.01 2.47
C PHE A 98 -1.10 3.98 1.44
N ALA A 99 -2.27 4.22 0.86
CA ALA A 99 -2.86 3.39 -0.17
C ALA A 99 -1.97 3.29 -1.42
N GLY A 100 -1.93 2.11 -2.01
CA GLY A 100 -1.44 1.91 -3.37
C GLY A 100 -2.38 2.52 -4.41
N TYR A 101 -1.90 2.61 -5.65
CA TYR A 101 -2.67 3.18 -6.76
C TYR A 101 -3.99 2.43 -6.97
N SER A 102 -5.11 3.16 -6.96
CA SER A 102 -6.48 2.63 -7.08
C SER A 102 -6.84 1.53 -6.06
N GLN A 103 -6.14 1.47 -4.93
CA GLN A 103 -6.38 0.45 -3.91
C GLN A 103 -7.75 0.69 -3.22
N PRO A 104 -8.65 -0.32 -3.17
CA PRO A 104 -9.98 -0.10 -2.62
C PRO A 104 -9.94 0.25 -1.13
N PHE A 105 -10.66 1.30 -0.75
CA PHE A 105 -10.75 1.78 0.63
C PHE A 105 -11.16 0.68 1.65
N LYS A 106 -12.07 -0.23 1.27
CA LYS A 106 -12.52 -1.34 2.13
C LYS A 106 -11.39 -2.30 2.55
N LEU A 107 -10.39 -2.49 1.70
CA LEU A 107 -9.25 -3.32 2.05
C LEU A 107 -8.45 -2.67 3.18
N LEU A 108 -8.25 -1.35 3.07
CA LEU A 108 -7.48 -0.59 4.05
C LEU A 108 -8.20 -0.42 5.38
N THR A 109 -9.54 -0.36 5.40
CA THR A 109 -10.29 -0.34 6.66
C THR A 109 -10.19 -1.65 7.42
N GLN A 110 -10.22 -2.80 6.75
CA GLN A 110 -9.98 -4.09 7.40
C GLN A 110 -8.55 -4.19 7.95
N PHE A 111 -7.59 -3.67 7.20
CA PHE A 111 -6.20 -3.62 7.63
C PHE A 111 -6.00 -2.67 8.84
N GLN A 112 -6.68 -1.53 8.84
CA GLN A 112 -6.70 -0.58 9.95
C GLN A 112 -7.27 -1.25 11.21
N ASP A 113 -8.46 -1.86 11.11
CA ASP A 113 -9.10 -2.56 12.23
C ASP A 113 -8.18 -3.64 12.82
N TRP A 114 -7.53 -4.42 11.96
CA TRP A 114 -6.56 -5.43 12.37
C TRP A 114 -5.38 -4.82 13.13
N LEU A 115 -4.72 -3.82 12.55
CA LEU A 115 -3.55 -3.18 13.14
C LEU A 115 -3.89 -2.53 14.49
N THR A 116 -5.01 -1.81 14.58
CA THR A 116 -5.44 -1.20 15.84
C THR A 116 -5.69 -2.27 16.91
N GLN A 117 -6.29 -3.40 16.54
CA GLN A 117 -6.55 -4.48 17.48
C GLN A 117 -5.26 -5.16 17.95
N VAL A 118 -4.34 -5.46 17.03
CA VAL A 118 -3.08 -6.15 17.35
C VAL A 118 -2.09 -5.24 18.07
N THR A 119 -2.03 -3.95 17.76
CA THR A 119 -0.96 -3.07 18.25
C THR A 119 -1.43 -2.06 19.30
N GLY A 120 -2.70 -1.67 19.26
CA GLY A 120 -3.23 -0.55 20.05
C GLY A 120 -2.92 0.83 19.49
N ALA A 121 -2.26 0.93 18.33
CA ALA A 121 -1.94 2.21 17.71
C ALA A 121 -3.21 2.94 17.21
N GLU A 122 -3.10 4.26 17.11
CA GLU A 122 -4.04 5.07 16.34
C GLU A 122 -3.68 4.97 14.86
N VAL A 123 -4.56 4.37 14.04
CA VAL A 123 -4.28 4.09 12.63
C VAL A 123 -5.10 4.99 11.71
N PHE A 124 -4.43 5.74 10.84
CA PHE A 124 -5.02 6.59 9.81
C PHE A 124 -4.75 6.03 8.42
N ILE A 125 -5.76 6.05 7.55
CA ILE A 125 -5.65 5.70 6.14
C ILE A 125 -5.47 6.98 5.34
N VAL A 126 -4.37 7.06 4.60
CA VAL A 126 -4.12 8.08 3.60
C VAL A 126 -4.59 7.55 2.25
N PRO A 127 -5.52 8.25 1.56
CA PRO A 127 -6.09 7.78 0.30
C PRO A 127 -5.03 7.71 -0.80
N SER A 128 -5.39 7.04 -1.89
CA SER A 128 -4.52 6.85 -3.03
C SER A 128 -4.33 8.14 -3.83
N ALA A 129 -3.21 8.24 -4.56
CA ALA A 129 -2.84 9.44 -5.31
C ALA A 129 -3.88 9.88 -6.36
N ASN A 130 -4.72 8.97 -6.84
CA ASN A 130 -5.83 9.27 -7.75
C ASN A 130 -7.00 10.02 -7.07
N ASN A 131 -7.00 10.14 -5.75
CA ASN A 131 -7.95 10.96 -4.99
C ASN A 131 -7.46 12.41 -4.78
N GLU A 132 -6.24 12.74 -5.22
CA GLU A 132 -5.75 14.12 -5.24
C GLU A 132 -6.49 14.95 -6.29
N SER A 133 -6.73 16.24 -6.01
CA SER A 133 -7.33 17.16 -7.00
C SER A 133 -6.47 17.30 -8.26
N THR A 134 -5.16 17.19 -8.09
CA THR A 134 -4.15 17.03 -9.13
C THR A 134 -3.29 15.84 -8.76
N PHE A 135 -3.24 14.83 -9.61
CA PHE A 135 -2.42 13.64 -9.39
C PHE A 135 -0.94 14.01 -9.26
N ARG A 136 -0.34 13.71 -8.11
CA ARG A 136 1.07 13.98 -7.82
C ARG A 136 1.71 12.85 -7.04
N PHE A 137 1.30 11.60 -7.30
CA PHE A 137 1.85 10.42 -6.61
C PHE A 137 1.71 10.50 -5.08
N GLY A 138 0.66 11.17 -4.58
CA GLY A 138 0.42 11.37 -3.15
C GLY A 138 1.25 12.49 -2.51
N MET A 139 2.02 13.25 -3.30
CA MET A 139 2.89 14.30 -2.77
C MET A 139 2.11 15.45 -2.12
N SER A 140 0.82 15.64 -2.42
CA SER A 140 0.00 16.62 -1.70
C SER A 140 -0.27 16.24 -0.23
N TYR A 141 -0.10 14.96 0.13
CA TYR A 141 -0.26 14.49 1.52
C TYR A 141 0.97 14.79 2.38
N VAL A 142 2.14 14.93 1.77
CA VAL A 142 3.44 14.92 2.46
C VAL A 142 3.57 16.07 3.45
N GLU A 143 3.44 17.31 2.98
CA GLU A 143 3.69 18.48 3.82
C GLU A 143 2.65 18.66 4.95
N PRO A 144 1.33 18.56 4.70
CA PRO A 144 0.34 18.62 5.77
C PRO A 144 0.58 17.59 6.88
N ILE A 145 0.83 16.32 6.49
CA ILE A 145 1.04 15.22 7.44
C ILE A 145 2.35 15.39 8.19
N ALA A 146 3.46 15.69 7.51
CA ALA A 146 4.75 15.88 8.16
C ALA A 146 4.70 17.03 9.18
N GLN A 147 4.09 18.18 8.84
CA GLN A 147 3.91 19.28 9.77
C GLN A 147 3.01 18.91 10.96
N TYR A 148 1.94 18.16 10.73
CA TYR A 148 1.07 17.67 11.80
C TYR A 148 1.83 16.75 12.77
N ILE A 149 2.58 15.77 12.25
CA ILE A 149 3.39 14.84 13.04
C ILE A 149 4.41 15.60 13.91
N ARG A 150 5.11 16.60 13.36
CA ARG A 150 6.06 17.42 14.14
C ARG A 150 5.39 18.15 15.31
N LYS A 151 4.12 18.55 15.17
CA LYS A 151 3.37 19.21 16.25
C LYS A 151 2.91 18.24 17.32
N GLU A 152 2.42 17.07 16.92
CA GLU A 152 1.97 16.03 17.85
C GLU A 152 3.15 15.43 18.64
N ASN A 153 4.36 15.45 18.07
CA ASN A 153 5.59 14.93 18.69
C ASN A 153 5.45 13.49 19.19
N LYS A 154 4.63 12.69 18.49
CA LYS A 154 4.43 11.26 18.74
C LYS A 154 5.39 10.45 17.87
N LYS A 155 5.69 9.23 18.31
CA LYS A 155 6.33 8.23 17.45
C LYS A 155 5.34 7.80 16.38
N VAL A 156 5.82 7.73 15.15
CA VAL A 156 4.98 7.42 13.99
C VAL A 156 5.52 6.25 13.19
N HIS A 157 4.62 5.44 12.67
CA HIS A 157 4.91 4.38 11.73
C HIS A 157 4.26 4.71 10.40
N LEU A 158 5.04 4.68 9.32
CA LEU A 158 4.61 5.02 7.98
C LEU A 158 4.59 3.73 7.16
N ILE A 159 3.41 3.27 6.77
CA ILE A 159 3.21 2.03 6.01
C ILE A 159 2.77 2.39 4.59
N GLY A 160 3.62 2.17 3.59
CA GLY A 160 3.31 2.46 2.20
C GLY A 160 3.15 1.20 1.34
N PHE A 161 2.01 1.06 0.68
CA PHE A 161 1.76 -0.02 -0.27
C PHE A 161 1.99 0.44 -1.70
N SER A 162 2.80 -0.26 -2.51
CA SER A 162 2.98 0.06 -3.93
C SER A 162 3.31 1.54 -4.15
N MET A 163 2.51 2.28 -4.90
CA MET A 163 2.67 3.73 -5.10
C MET A 163 2.61 4.55 -3.79
N GLY A 164 1.87 4.10 -2.78
CA GLY A 164 1.79 4.73 -1.46
C GLY A 164 3.13 4.76 -0.70
N ALA A 165 4.12 3.97 -1.14
CA ALA A 165 5.49 4.06 -0.65
C ALA A 165 6.15 5.42 -0.91
N VAL A 166 5.79 6.10 -2.00
CA VAL A 166 6.34 7.41 -2.37
C VAL A 166 6.06 8.46 -1.28
N PRO A 167 4.80 8.80 -0.95
CA PRO A 167 4.54 9.81 0.07
C PRO A 167 4.98 9.37 1.47
N ALA A 168 4.87 8.07 1.80
CA ALA A 168 5.33 7.53 3.08
C ALA A 168 6.82 7.80 3.29
N GLN A 169 7.64 7.54 2.28
CA GLN A 169 9.07 7.79 2.34
C GLN A 169 9.41 9.27 2.40
N GLN A 170 8.73 10.10 1.61
CA GLN A 170 8.98 11.55 1.62
C GLN A 170 8.64 12.17 2.99
N ILE A 171 7.63 11.65 3.70
CA ILE A 171 7.36 12.02 5.09
C ILE A 171 8.45 11.49 6.01
N ALA A 172 8.91 10.25 5.84
CA ALA A 172 9.97 9.70 6.67
C ALA A 172 11.25 10.56 6.62
N MET A 173 11.66 10.99 5.43
CA MET A 173 12.82 11.89 5.24
C MET A 173 12.70 13.24 5.98
N GLN A 174 11.49 13.61 6.37
CA GLN A 174 11.17 14.86 7.03
C GLN A 174 11.01 14.74 8.55
N ILE A 175 10.96 13.51 9.09
CA ILE A 175 10.60 13.21 10.48
C ILE A 175 11.57 12.20 11.09
N GLU A 176 12.31 12.60 12.12
CA GLU A 176 13.31 11.75 12.79
C GLU A 176 12.68 10.63 13.65
N ASN A 177 11.50 10.88 14.25
CA ASN A 177 10.82 9.91 15.12
C ASN A 177 9.86 9.00 14.34
N SER A 178 10.31 8.49 13.19
CA SER A 178 9.51 7.63 12.33
C SER A 178 10.18 6.29 12.00
N SER A 179 9.37 5.23 11.88
CA SER A 179 9.78 4.02 11.16
C SER A 179 9.01 3.90 9.86
N LEU A 180 9.69 3.41 8.82
CA LEU A 180 9.13 3.27 7.48
C LEU A 180 8.94 1.78 7.15
N HIS A 181 7.77 1.42 6.66
CA HIS A 181 7.43 0.06 6.23
C HIS A 181 6.91 0.13 4.80
N LEU A 182 7.65 -0.43 3.85
CA LEU A 182 7.36 -0.37 2.42
C LEU A 182 6.98 -1.76 1.92
N ILE A 183 5.71 -1.94 1.56
CA ILE A 183 5.18 -3.20 1.04
C ILE A 183 5.08 -3.11 -0.47
N ALA A 184 5.87 -3.93 -1.17
CA ALA A 184 5.99 -3.93 -2.62
C ALA A 184 6.12 -2.50 -3.18
N PRO A 185 7.10 -1.69 -2.73
CA PRO A 185 7.17 -0.28 -3.08
C PRO A 185 7.38 -0.07 -4.57
N MET A 186 6.63 0.88 -5.15
CA MET A 186 6.83 1.30 -6.53
C MET A 186 8.12 2.11 -6.68
N THR A 187 9.22 1.46 -7.05
CA THR A 187 10.54 2.11 -7.23
C THR A 187 10.75 2.70 -8.62
N ASN A 188 9.98 2.25 -9.61
CA ASN A 188 10.03 2.70 -11.00
C ASN A 188 8.63 2.70 -11.60
N PHE A 189 8.10 3.90 -11.87
CA PHE A 189 6.75 4.06 -12.38
C PHE A 189 6.55 3.49 -13.80
N GLU A 190 7.56 3.60 -14.68
CA GLU A 190 7.51 3.03 -16.03
C GLU A 190 7.37 1.49 -15.96
N THR A 191 8.09 0.85 -15.04
CA THR A 191 8.01 -0.61 -14.82
C THR A 191 6.60 -1.01 -14.37
N SER A 192 6.04 -0.31 -13.39
CA SER A 192 4.69 -0.57 -12.91
C SER A 192 3.63 -0.35 -13.97
N LEU A 193 3.78 0.68 -14.79
CA LEU A 193 2.83 0.95 -15.86
C LEU A 193 2.93 -0.08 -17.00
N ASN A 194 4.13 -0.56 -17.31
CA ASN A 194 4.32 -1.65 -18.25
C ASN A 194 3.69 -2.96 -17.76
N ALA A 195 3.88 -3.32 -16.49
CA ALA A 195 3.23 -4.48 -15.89
C ALA A 195 1.70 -4.33 -15.86
N PHE A 196 1.20 -3.12 -15.55
CA PHE A 196 -0.22 -2.80 -15.63
C PHE A 196 -0.78 -3.06 -17.04
N ARG A 197 -0.07 -2.58 -18.08
CA ARG A 197 -0.44 -2.83 -19.48
C ARG A 197 -0.54 -4.32 -19.76
N GLU A 198 0.47 -5.11 -19.38
CA GLU A 198 0.53 -6.52 -19.78
C GLU A 198 -0.54 -7.39 -19.12
N TYR A 199 -0.90 -7.12 -17.87
CA TYR A 199 -1.74 -8.01 -17.08
C TYR A 199 -3.17 -7.52 -16.87
N TYR A 200 -3.40 -6.21 -16.93
CA TYR A 200 -4.70 -5.62 -16.54
C TYR A 200 -5.43 -4.92 -17.68
N LEU A 201 -4.76 -4.66 -18.81
CA LEU A 201 -5.43 -4.15 -20.01
C LEU A 201 -5.95 -5.27 -20.91
N SER A 202 -7.11 -5.04 -21.54
CA SER A 202 -7.67 -5.97 -22.50
C SER A 202 -6.73 -6.16 -23.70
N SER A 203 -6.84 -7.29 -24.42
CA SER A 203 -6.06 -7.52 -25.65
C SER A 203 -6.29 -6.44 -26.72
N VAL A 204 -7.45 -5.77 -26.69
CA VAL A 204 -7.76 -4.64 -27.57
C VAL A 204 -7.00 -3.40 -27.15
N ASP A 205 -7.01 -3.06 -25.85
CA ASP A 205 -6.26 -1.92 -25.32
C ASP A 205 -4.75 -2.09 -25.52
N ARG A 206 -4.20 -3.30 -25.31
CA ARG A 206 -2.79 -3.61 -25.58
C ARG A 206 -2.39 -3.47 -27.06
N TYR A 207 -3.33 -3.67 -27.99
CA TYR A 207 -3.09 -3.47 -29.42
C TYR A 207 -3.01 -1.98 -29.80
N PHE A 208 -3.76 -1.12 -29.10
CA PHE A 208 -3.76 0.33 -29.34
C PHE A 208 -2.68 1.08 -28.55
N PHE A 209 -2.15 0.50 -27.47
CA PHE A 209 -1.14 1.11 -26.61
C PHE A 209 0.12 0.23 -26.59
N GLY A 210 1.07 0.53 -27.46
CA GLY A 210 2.36 -0.16 -27.49
C GLY A 210 3.25 0.21 -26.29
N GLN A 211 4.44 -0.39 -26.26
CA GLN A 211 5.43 -0.12 -25.21
C GLN A 211 5.94 1.31 -25.22
N GLU A 212 6.12 1.88 -26.41
CA GLU A 212 6.60 3.26 -26.58
C GLU A 212 5.57 4.27 -26.09
N GLU A 213 4.29 4.05 -26.38
CA GLU A 213 3.20 4.92 -25.92
C GLU A 213 3.02 4.86 -24.39
N VAL A 214 3.24 3.69 -23.78
CA VAL A 214 3.22 3.54 -22.31
C VAL A 214 4.38 4.30 -21.67
N LYS A 215 5.58 4.23 -22.26
CA LYS A 215 6.73 4.98 -21.76
C LYS A 215 6.51 6.50 -21.87
N GLU A 216 6.08 6.97 -23.03
CA GLU A 216 5.75 8.39 -23.22
C GLU A 216 4.63 8.85 -22.27
N ALA A 217 3.63 8.00 -22.02
CA ALA A 217 2.59 8.31 -21.05
C ALA A 217 3.15 8.44 -19.62
N ALA A 218 4.10 7.60 -19.23
CA ALA A 218 4.76 7.69 -17.93
C ALA A 218 5.51 9.04 -17.78
N ASP A 219 6.27 9.42 -18.81
CA ASP A 219 6.99 10.70 -18.84
C ASP A 219 6.02 11.90 -18.74
N ILE A 220 4.91 11.87 -19.49
CA ILE A 220 3.87 12.90 -19.44
C ILE A 220 3.24 13.01 -18.03
N VAL A 221 2.98 11.89 -17.36
CA VAL A 221 2.41 11.90 -16.00
C VAL A 221 3.40 12.49 -15.00
N ILE A 222 4.68 12.11 -15.08
CA ILE A 222 5.74 12.66 -14.21
C ILE A 222 5.91 14.17 -14.43
N GLU A 223 5.94 14.61 -15.69
CA GLU A 223 6.04 16.02 -16.05
C GLU A 223 4.87 16.83 -15.50
N ARG A 224 3.63 16.35 -15.69
CA ARG A 224 2.41 17.00 -15.18
C ARG A 224 2.32 17.01 -13.65
N ALA A 225 2.90 16.03 -12.98
CA ALA A 225 2.98 15.98 -11.52
C ALA A 225 3.99 16.99 -10.93
N GLU A 226 4.78 17.64 -11.80
CA GLU A 226 5.82 18.61 -11.45
C GLU A 226 6.80 18.06 -10.41
N LEU A 227 7.16 16.79 -10.54
CA LEU A 227 8.08 16.12 -9.62
C LEU A 227 9.53 16.26 -10.06
N LYS A 228 10.43 16.38 -9.08
CA LYS A 228 11.87 16.28 -9.25
C LYS A 228 12.27 14.81 -9.26
N GLY A 229 13.28 14.44 -10.05
CA GLY A 229 13.67 13.03 -10.24
C GLY A 229 13.92 12.24 -8.94
N ARG A 230 14.44 12.89 -7.89
CA ARG A 230 14.67 12.25 -6.58
C ARG A 230 13.39 11.91 -5.81
N GLU A 231 12.27 12.58 -6.08
CA GLU A 231 11.04 12.43 -5.28
C GLU A 231 10.40 11.05 -5.48
N LEU A 232 10.63 10.41 -6.64
CA LEU A 232 10.19 9.06 -6.95
C LEU A 232 11.28 7.99 -6.74
N ASP A 233 12.54 8.37 -6.53
CA ASP A 233 13.65 7.41 -6.38
C ASP A 233 13.70 6.81 -4.97
N ILE A 234 12.83 5.83 -4.73
CA ILE A 234 12.71 5.17 -3.43
C ILE A 234 14.04 4.59 -2.96
N ILE A 235 14.72 3.85 -3.83
CA ILE A 235 15.97 3.19 -3.47
C ILE A 235 17.07 4.21 -3.21
N GLY A 236 17.16 5.26 -4.04
CA GLY A 236 18.08 6.37 -3.83
C GLY A 236 17.90 7.03 -2.46
N ASN A 237 16.67 7.43 -2.11
CA ASN A 237 16.49 8.12 -0.82
C ASN A 237 16.61 7.18 0.39
N LEU A 238 16.41 5.86 0.25
CA LEU A 238 16.67 4.91 1.34
C LEU A 238 18.17 4.80 1.66
N LYS A 239 19.06 4.97 0.67
CA LYS A 239 20.52 5.00 0.90
C LYS A 239 20.98 6.20 1.71
N GLU A 240 20.17 7.26 1.74
CA GLU A 240 20.42 8.49 2.48
C GLU A 240 19.63 8.55 3.80
N SER A 241 18.79 7.54 4.08
CA SER A 241 17.87 7.56 5.22
C SER A 241 18.59 7.28 6.55
N HIS A 242 18.39 8.17 7.52
CA HIS A 242 18.77 7.92 8.91
C HIS A 242 17.72 7.12 9.69
N ASN A 243 16.49 7.04 9.18
CA ASN A 243 15.40 6.35 9.84
C ASN A 243 15.45 4.85 9.60
N LYS A 244 14.92 4.09 10.57
CA LYS A 244 14.73 2.65 10.42
C LYS A 244 13.66 2.38 9.36
N ALA A 245 14.01 1.60 8.35
CA ALA A 245 13.09 1.19 7.30
C ALA A 245 13.05 -0.33 7.13
N PHE A 246 11.88 -0.84 6.78
CA PHE A 246 11.65 -2.24 6.48
C PHE A 246 10.98 -2.32 5.12
N VAL A 247 11.57 -3.07 4.20
CA VAL A 247 11.10 -3.20 2.83
C VAL A 247 10.71 -4.65 2.60
N TYR A 248 9.48 -4.88 2.17
CA TYR A 248 8.93 -6.22 1.91
C TYR A 248 8.73 -6.35 0.40
N ILE A 249 9.49 -7.24 -0.23
CA ILE A 249 9.50 -7.43 -1.68
C ILE A 249 9.38 -8.90 -2.07
N SER A 250 9.00 -9.12 -3.31
CA SER A 250 8.94 -10.44 -3.93
C SER A 250 9.58 -10.38 -5.32
N PRO A 251 10.54 -11.26 -5.65
CA PRO A 251 11.10 -11.34 -7.01
C PRO A 251 10.06 -11.64 -8.09
N GLU A 252 8.95 -12.30 -7.72
CA GLU A 252 7.83 -12.61 -8.62
C GLU A 252 6.83 -11.46 -8.76
N ASP A 253 6.97 -10.39 -7.97
CA ASP A 253 6.19 -9.16 -8.15
C ASP A 253 6.79 -8.30 -9.26
N ILE A 254 6.35 -8.59 -10.48
CA ILE A 254 6.76 -7.87 -11.69
C ILE A 254 6.27 -6.42 -11.75
N VAL A 255 5.26 -6.05 -10.94
CA VAL A 255 4.69 -4.69 -10.97
C VAL A 255 5.68 -3.69 -10.38
N VAL A 256 6.48 -4.12 -9.40
CA VAL A 256 7.45 -3.26 -8.72
C VAL A 256 8.86 -3.84 -8.75
N ALA A 257 9.13 -4.73 -9.71
CA ALA A 257 10.42 -5.37 -9.86
C ALA A 257 11.53 -4.34 -10.05
N ASP A 258 12.60 -4.47 -9.27
CA ASP A 258 13.78 -3.63 -9.36
C ASP A 258 15.02 -4.43 -8.98
N ASN A 259 15.97 -4.53 -9.90
CA ASN A 259 17.20 -5.29 -9.69
C ASN A 259 18.10 -4.66 -8.62
N ARG A 260 17.95 -3.36 -8.32
CA ARG A 260 18.77 -2.66 -7.33
C ARG A 260 18.56 -3.21 -5.92
N TRP A 261 17.45 -3.91 -5.64
CA TRP A 261 17.22 -4.57 -4.36
C TRP A 261 18.20 -5.72 -4.08
N SER A 262 18.70 -6.39 -5.11
CA SER A 262 19.59 -7.55 -4.95
C SER A 262 20.96 -7.21 -4.33
N GLU A 263 21.40 -5.96 -4.52
CA GLU A 263 22.67 -5.43 -4.00
C GLU A 263 22.44 -4.32 -2.97
N PHE A 264 21.20 -4.14 -2.51
CA PHE A 264 20.88 -3.09 -1.57
C PHE A 264 21.35 -3.46 -0.17
N ASP A 265 22.28 -2.67 0.35
CA ASP A 265 22.78 -2.78 1.72
C ASP A 265 22.81 -1.40 2.38
N HIS A 266 22.22 -1.29 3.56
CA HIS A 266 22.23 -0.08 4.38
C HIS A 266 21.92 -0.42 5.85
N PRO A 267 22.66 0.10 6.84
CA PRO A 267 22.56 -0.34 8.24
C PRO A 267 21.19 -0.12 8.90
N ASN A 268 20.43 0.86 8.42
CA ASN A 268 19.11 1.19 8.97
C ASN A 268 17.94 0.64 8.14
N VAL A 269 18.21 -0.11 7.06
CA VAL A 269 17.17 -0.60 6.16
C VAL A 269 17.24 -2.11 6.08
N HIS A 270 16.13 -2.76 6.39
CA HIS A 270 16.01 -4.22 6.32
C HIS A 270 15.14 -4.60 5.13
N VAL A 271 15.69 -5.40 4.22
CA VAL A 271 14.97 -5.89 3.04
C VAL A 271 14.58 -7.35 3.24
N TYR A 272 13.27 -7.63 3.24
CA TYR A 272 12.68 -8.96 3.34
C TYR A 272 12.26 -9.41 1.95
N ASN A 273 12.84 -10.52 1.50
CA ASN A 273 12.49 -11.16 0.24
C ASN A 273 11.55 -12.34 0.49
N TYR A 274 10.39 -12.32 -0.15
CA TYR A 274 9.42 -13.40 -0.10
C TYR A 274 9.33 -14.06 -1.47
N SER A 275 9.37 -15.38 -1.51
CA SER A 275 9.23 -16.13 -2.76
C SER A 275 7.77 -16.38 -3.11
N ASN A 276 7.48 -16.42 -4.42
CA ASN A 276 6.20 -16.80 -5.01
C ASN A 276 5.03 -15.88 -4.64
N MET A 277 5.26 -14.57 -4.49
CA MET A 277 4.18 -13.61 -4.27
C MET A 277 4.03 -12.68 -5.46
N MET A 278 2.87 -12.72 -6.12
CA MET A 278 2.48 -11.71 -7.10
C MET A 278 2.04 -10.42 -6.37
N HIS A 279 1.91 -9.32 -7.12
CA HIS A 279 1.63 -7.99 -6.57
C HIS A 279 0.44 -7.99 -5.61
N GLU A 280 -0.68 -8.60 -6.00
CA GLU A 280 -1.90 -8.64 -5.20
C GLU A 280 -1.71 -9.43 -3.91
N VAL A 281 -0.91 -10.50 -3.93
CA VAL A 281 -0.63 -11.32 -2.73
C VAL A 281 0.10 -10.48 -1.70
N ILE A 282 1.15 -9.76 -2.11
CA ILE A 282 1.99 -8.99 -1.20
C ILE A 282 1.28 -7.71 -0.72
N VAL A 283 0.63 -6.94 -1.58
CA VAL A 283 -0.05 -5.68 -1.18
C VAL A 283 -1.32 -5.93 -0.36
N MET A 284 -1.95 -7.10 -0.49
CA MET A 284 -3.08 -7.50 0.37
C MET A 284 -2.63 -8.27 1.61
N LEU A 285 -1.32 -8.40 1.80
CA LEU A 285 -0.69 -9.13 2.90
C LEU A 285 -1.18 -10.58 3.01
N MET A 286 -1.45 -11.25 1.89
CA MET A 286 -1.97 -12.62 1.84
C MET A 286 -0.85 -13.67 2.01
N ASN A 287 0.05 -13.41 2.96
CA ASN A 287 1.05 -14.36 3.43
C ASN A 287 1.26 -14.25 4.94
N GLN A 288 1.30 -15.40 5.63
CA GLN A 288 1.40 -15.45 7.08
C GLN A 288 2.73 -14.92 7.61
N GLN A 289 3.85 -15.27 6.95
CA GLN A 289 5.18 -14.83 7.36
C GLN A 289 5.34 -13.33 7.18
N LEU A 290 4.85 -12.77 6.06
CA LEU A 290 4.84 -11.34 5.80
C LEU A 290 4.08 -10.57 6.89
N LYS A 291 2.91 -11.06 7.32
CA LYS A 291 2.17 -10.44 8.44
C LYS A 291 2.93 -10.55 9.75
N PHE A 292 3.53 -11.71 10.03
CA PHE A 292 4.34 -11.91 11.21
C PHE A 292 5.52 -10.92 11.25
N ASP A 293 6.26 -10.80 10.16
CA ASP A 293 7.42 -9.91 10.06
C ASP A 293 7.00 -8.44 10.15
N LEU A 294 5.91 -8.06 9.47
CA LEU A 294 5.35 -6.71 9.56
C LEU A 294 5.01 -6.32 11.00
N VAL A 295 4.26 -7.16 11.71
CA VAL A 295 3.85 -6.88 13.09
C VAL A 295 5.05 -6.96 14.05
N SER A 296 5.98 -7.90 13.84
CA SER A 296 7.22 -7.99 14.62
C SER A 296 8.04 -6.71 14.51
N ASN A 297 8.14 -6.16 13.29
CA ASN A 297 8.89 -4.94 13.02
C ASN A 297 8.21 -3.66 13.52
N LEU A 298 6.88 -3.69 13.63
CA LEU A 298 6.10 -2.62 14.28
C LEU A 298 6.22 -2.69 15.80
N THR A 299 6.17 -3.90 16.37
CA THR A 299 6.10 -4.15 17.82
C THR A 299 7.39 -4.80 18.33
N SER A 300 7.42 -6.11 18.49
CA SER A 300 8.60 -6.94 18.67
C SER A 300 8.29 -8.40 18.30
N GLU A 301 9.33 -9.18 17.97
CA GLU A 301 9.19 -10.62 17.71
C GLU A 301 8.65 -11.38 18.94
N GLU A 302 9.09 -11.00 20.14
CA GLU A 302 8.62 -11.60 21.40
C GLU A 302 7.12 -11.37 21.58
N TYR A 303 6.65 -10.15 21.31
CA TYR A 303 5.24 -9.80 21.40
C TYR A 303 4.42 -10.68 20.47
N ILE A 304 4.75 -10.71 19.18
CA ILE A 304 3.92 -11.43 18.22
C ILE A 304 4.01 -12.95 18.38
N SER A 305 5.13 -13.49 18.87
CA SER A 305 5.26 -14.92 19.15
C SER A 305 4.29 -15.39 20.24
N LYS A 306 4.05 -14.55 21.26
CA LYS A 306 3.04 -14.80 22.31
C LYS A 306 1.61 -14.54 21.82
N ASN A 307 1.46 -13.75 20.77
CA ASN A 307 0.21 -13.18 20.28
C ASN A 307 -0.11 -13.63 18.84
N ASN A 308 0.47 -14.75 18.36
CA ASN A 308 0.41 -15.15 16.95
C ASN A 308 -1.01 -15.44 16.46
N LYS A 309 -1.92 -15.83 17.36
CA LYS A 309 -3.36 -16.00 17.11
C LYS A 309 -4.01 -14.74 16.53
N PHE A 310 -3.48 -13.56 16.83
CA PHE A 310 -4.01 -12.27 16.37
C PHE A 310 -3.54 -11.88 14.96
N LEU A 311 -2.67 -12.67 14.31
CA LEU A 311 -2.39 -12.50 12.88
C LEU A 311 -3.57 -12.99 12.00
N GLY A 312 -4.48 -13.79 12.57
CA GLY A 312 -5.49 -14.53 11.82
C GLY A 312 -4.87 -15.68 11.03
N THR A 313 -5.70 -16.35 10.25
CA THR A 313 -5.33 -17.51 9.43
C THR A 313 -5.63 -17.22 7.96
N ILE A 314 -4.71 -17.55 7.07
CA ILE A 314 -4.92 -17.49 5.62
C ILE A 314 -5.15 -18.90 5.10
N CYS A 315 -6.34 -19.14 4.55
CA CYS A 315 -6.75 -20.42 3.99
C CYS A 315 -6.83 -20.34 2.47
N GLU A 316 -6.39 -21.38 1.77
CA GLU A 316 -6.74 -21.60 0.37
C GLU A 316 -8.21 -22.03 0.27
N ALA A 317 -8.95 -21.60 -0.75
CA ALA A 317 -10.39 -21.85 -0.87
C ALA A 317 -10.77 -23.33 -0.96
N LYS A 318 -9.83 -24.20 -1.33
CA LYS A 318 -10.02 -25.66 -1.39
C LYS A 318 -9.70 -26.35 -0.06
N ASP A 319 -9.05 -25.65 0.87
CA ASP A 319 -8.71 -26.19 2.18
C ASP A 319 -9.91 -26.06 3.14
N ARG A 320 -10.85 -26.98 2.96
CA ARG A 320 -12.04 -27.07 3.82
C ARG A 320 -11.68 -27.34 5.27
N ASN A 321 -10.52 -27.93 5.57
CA ASN A 321 -10.11 -28.18 6.95
C ASN A 321 -9.65 -26.87 7.61
N CYS A 322 -8.87 -26.04 6.91
CA CYS A 322 -8.50 -24.72 7.39
C CYS A 322 -9.73 -23.84 7.67
N ILE A 323 -10.69 -23.82 6.73
CA ILE A 323 -11.93 -23.06 6.87
C ILE A 323 -12.79 -23.63 8.02
N ASN A 324 -13.04 -24.95 8.04
CA ASN A 324 -13.91 -25.57 9.03
C ASN A 324 -13.33 -25.52 10.44
N ASN A 325 -12.03 -25.69 10.63
CA ASN A 325 -11.39 -25.56 11.94
C ASN A 325 -11.58 -24.14 12.50
N TYR A 326 -11.52 -23.13 11.63
CA TYR A 326 -11.79 -21.75 12.03
C TYR A 326 -13.27 -21.50 12.34
N THR A 327 -14.19 -22.20 11.65
CA THR A 327 -15.64 -22.06 11.82
C THR A 327 -16.21 -22.91 12.98
N GLN A 328 -15.62 -24.06 13.30
CA GLN A 328 -16.03 -24.89 14.46
C GLN A 328 -15.68 -24.22 15.80
N LEU A 329 -14.56 -23.49 15.84
CA LEU A 329 -14.23 -22.60 16.96
C LEU A 329 -15.29 -21.50 17.18
N GLU A 330 -16.07 -21.14 16.15
CA GLU A 330 -17.18 -20.18 16.24
C GLU A 330 -18.38 -20.75 17.02
N THR A 331 -18.59 -22.07 16.96
CA THR A 331 -19.76 -22.73 17.54
C THR A 331 -19.52 -23.12 18.99
N GLU A 332 -18.34 -23.67 19.32
CA GLU A 332 -17.98 -24.15 20.66
C GLU A 332 -17.76 -23.01 21.69
N LEU A 333 -17.56 -21.77 21.25
CA LEU A 333 -17.38 -20.59 22.11
C LEU A 333 -18.62 -19.68 22.19
N SER A 334 -19.72 -20.11 21.57
CA SER A 334 -21.03 -19.45 21.63
C SER A 334 -22.01 -20.09 22.62
N GLU A 335 -21.58 -21.20 23.26
CA GLU A 335 -22.24 -21.87 24.39
C GLU A 335 -21.57 -21.51 25.72
#